data_AF-A0A7Y7J0C5-F1
#
_entry.id   AF-A0A7Y7J0C5-F1
#
_cell.length_a   1.000
_cell.length_b   1.000
_cell.length_c   1.000
_cell.angle_alpha   90.00
_cell.angle_beta   90.00
_cell.angle_gamma   90.00
#
_symmetry.space_group_name_H-M   'P 1'
#
loop_
_entity.id
_entity.type
_entity.pdbx_description
1 polymer ?
#
loop_
_entity_poly.entity_id
_entity_poly.type
_entity_poly.pdbx_seq_one_letter_code
_entity_poly.pdbx_strand_id
1 'polypeptide(L)'
;RADLTLTRGGEAPLHERIRTGTPQEITLPINRPGPLLVGLTASALPGEVSTANNQDVVRINGVRDRLRVLLVSGTPNQGERVWRRLLKADPSVDLVHFTILRPPDKDDGTPLSDLALIAFPVRELFQQKIGQFDLIILDGFENRAILPRTYLENIADYVRGGGGLLLIGGPEFLGPGSLQDTPVGDILPAHVPEAGGMVEQRFRPALTPAGHRH
;
A
#
# COMPACT_ATOMS: atom_id res chain seq x y z
N ARG A 1 8.05 -42.51 1.41
CA ARG A 1 7.30 -41.27 1.76
C ARG A 1 7.41 -41.13 3.26
N ALA A 2 7.63 -39.92 3.75
CA ALA A 2 7.73 -39.63 5.17
C ALA A 2 6.75 -38.49 5.51
N ASP A 3 6.26 -38.47 6.75
CA ASP A 3 5.48 -37.36 7.26
C ASP A 3 6.45 -36.37 7.94
N LEU A 4 6.51 -35.15 7.42
CA LEU A 4 7.31 -34.07 7.95
C LEU A 4 6.44 -33.20 8.85
N THR A 5 6.92 -32.95 10.06
CA THR A 5 6.33 -32.01 11.02
C THR A 5 7.22 -30.79 11.11
N LEU A 6 6.65 -29.62 10.85
CA LEU A 6 7.30 -28.31 10.91
C LEU A 6 6.81 -27.57 12.14
N THR A 7 7.72 -27.17 13.04
CA THR A 7 7.39 -26.43 14.26
C THR A 7 8.02 -25.04 14.22
N ARG A 8 7.25 -24.04 14.66
CA ARG A 8 7.64 -22.62 14.70
C ARG A 8 7.31 -22.09 16.09
N GLY A 9 8.20 -21.33 16.70
CA GLY A 9 8.09 -20.92 18.11
C GLY A 9 6.72 -20.35 18.49
N GLY A 10 5.91 -21.17 19.18
CA GLY A 10 4.59 -20.80 19.69
C GLY A 10 3.41 -20.96 18.72
N GLU A 11 3.62 -21.43 17.48
CA GLU A 11 2.56 -21.69 16.50
C GLU A 11 2.20 -23.19 16.42
N ALA A 12 1.02 -23.50 15.88
CA ALA A 12 0.60 -24.88 15.63
C ALA A 12 1.55 -25.57 14.62
N PRO A 13 1.89 -26.86 14.83
CA PRO A 13 2.71 -27.62 13.89
C PRO A 13 2.03 -27.72 12.52
N LEU A 14 2.82 -27.60 11.46
CA LEU A 14 2.39 -27.92 10.09
C LEU A 14 2.83 -29.34 9.76
N HIS A 15 1.96 -30.09 9.10
CA HIS A 15 2.26 -31.46 8.65
C HIS A 15 2.23 -31.53 7.13
N GLU A 16 3.28 -32.09 6.54
CA GLU A 16 3.41 -32.24 5.11
C GLU A 16 3.95 -33.63 4.76
N ARG A 17 3.47 -34.21 3.65
CA ARG A 17 3.90 -35.54 3.22
C ARG A 17 4.96 -35.43 2.12
N ILE A 18 6.19 -35.77 2.47
CA ILE A 18 7.36 -35.60 1.60
C ILE A 18 7.84 -36.91 0.97
N ARG A 19 8.55 -36.79 -0.15
CA ARG A 19 9.26 -37.93 -0.79
C ARG A 19 10.73 -37.90 -0.37
N THR A 20 11.19 -39.01 0.21
CA THR A 20 12.58 -39.19 0.63
C THR A 20 13.49 -39.37 -0.58
N GLY A 21 14.73 -38.87 -0.50
CA GLY A 21 15.73 -38.98 -1.57
C GLY A 21 15.52 -38.06 -2.77
N THR A 22 14.53 -37.16 -2.71
CA THR A 22 14.29 -36.14 -3.75
C THR A 22 14.24 -34.76 -3.09
N PRO A 23 14.94 -33.73 -3.62
CA PRO A 23 14.75 -32.36 -3.16
C PRO A 23 13.29 -31.93 -3.36
N GLN A 24 12.71 -31.28 -2.36
CA GLN A 24 11.35 -30.72 -2.40
C GLN A 24 11.37 -29.31 -1.82
N GLU A 25 10.63 -28.40 -2.46
CA GLU A 25 10.42 -27.05 -1.92
C GLU A 25 9.27 -27.06 -0.93
N ILE A 26 9.51 -26.48 0.24
CA ILE A 26 8.52 -26.32 1.31
C ILE A 26 8.26 -24.82 1.48
N THR A 27 7.03 -24.39 1.28
CA THR A 27 6.64 -22.98 1.45
C THR A 27 6.17 -22.73 2.88
N LEU A 28 6.80 -21.76 3.55
CA LEU A 28 6.47 -21.37 4.92
C LEU A 28 6.11 -19.87 4.95
N PRO A 29 4.91 -19.49 5.41
CA PRO A 29 4.57 -18.08 5.59
C PRO A 29 5.35 -17.51 6.78
N ILE A 30 6.02 -16.37 6.56
CA ILE A 30 6.78 -15.64 7.57
C ILE A 30 5.91 -14.50 8.11
N ASN A 31 5.34 -14.69 9.30
CA ASN A 31 4.36 -13.77 9.87
C ASN A 31 4.98 -12.61 10.66
N ARG A 32 6.28 -12.67 10.97
CA ARG A 32 6.97 -11.68 11.81
C ARG A 32 8.39 -11.41 11.29
N PRO A 33 8.86 -10.15 11.37
CA PRO A 33 10.24 -9.82 11.08
C PRO A 33 11.19 -10.35 12.16
N GLY A 34 12.45 -10.56 11.79
CA GLY A 34 13.51 -11.04 12.67
C GLY A 34 13.77 -12.56 12.56
N PRO A 35 14.62 -13.08 13.44
CA PRO A 35 15.03 -14.48 13.37
C PRO A 35 13.88 -15.42 13.75
N LEU A 36 13.64 -16.40 12.90
CA LEU A 36 12.69 -17.50 13.07
C LEU A 36 13.46 -18.82 13.06
N LEU A 37 13.26 -19.62 14.09
CA LEU A 37 13.71 -21.02 14.13
C LEU A 37 12.58 -21.91 13.67
N VAL A 38 12.84 -22.72 12.64
CA VAL A 38 11.92 -23.73 12.14
C VAL A 38 12.49 -25.10 12.47
N GLY A 39 11.81 -25.83 13.35
CA GLY A 39 12.12 -27.23 13.64
C GLY A 39 11.50 -28.13 12.59
N LEU A 40 12.30 -29.03 12.02
CA LEU A 40 11.90 -30.05 11.06
C LEU A 40 11.98 -31.40 11.74
N THR A 41 10.90 -32.19 11.71
CA THR A 41 10.88 -33.55 12.25
C THR A 41 10.27 -34.51 11.24
N ALA A 42 11.05 -35.47 10.75
CA ALA A 42 10.57 -36.53 9.87
C ALA A 42 10.05 -37.72 10.68
N SER A 43 9.02 -38.40 10.16
CA SER A 43 8.50 -39.64 10.72
C SER A 43 9.54 -40.75 10.72
N ALA A 44 9.64 -41.50 11.81
CA ALA A 44 10.53 -42.64 11.93
C ALA A 44 10.16 -43.78 10.95
N LEU A 45 11.18 -44.54 10.53
CA LEU A 45 10.99 -45.71 9.67
C LEU A 45 10.89 -47.00 10.51
N PRO A 46 10.10 -48.00 10.09
CA PRO A 46 10.08 -49.31 10.76
C PRO A 46 11.47 -49.96 10.72
N GLY A 47 12.01 -50.33 11.88
CA GLY A 47 13.35 -50.93 12.00
C GLY A 47 14.50 -49.92 11.89
N GLU A 48 14.22 -48.63 11.98
CA GLU A 48 15.23 -47.57 11.99
C GLU A 48 16.18 -47.72 13.18
N VAL A 49 17.49 -47.71 12.89
CA VAL A 49 18.55 -47.93 13.88
C VAL A 49 18.75 -46.72 14.79
N SER A 50 18.48 -45.51 14.28
CA SER A 50 18.61 -44.27 15.03
C SER A 50 17.67 -43.21 14.47
N THR A 51 17.01 -42.46 15.35
CA THR A 51 16.13 -41.34 15.00
C THR A 51 16.83 -39.98 15.12
N ALA A 52 18.13 -39.97 15.44
CA ALA A 52 18.86 -38.73 15.73
C ALA A 52 18.94 -37.78 14.52
N ASN A 53 18.93 -38.31 13.31
CA ASN A 53 18.94 -37.56 12.05
C ASN A 53 17.53 -37.23 11.54
N ASN A 54 16.48 -37.56 12.27
CA ASN A 54 15.10 -37.26 11.87
C ASN A 54 14.68 -35.85 12.29
N GLN A 55 15.57 -35.10 12.95
CA GLN A 55 15.32 -33.75 13.42
C GLN A 55 16.40 -32.79 12.93
N ASP A 56 16.00 -31.60 12.50
CA ASP A 56 16.89 -30.50 12.15
C ASP A 56 16.24 -29.15 12.50
N VAL A 57 17.05 -28.10 12.64
CA VAL A 57 16.57 -26.74 12.92
C VAL A 57 17.16 -25.76 11.92
N VAL A 58 16.29 -25.14 11.13
CA VAL A 58 16.66 -24.13 10.15
C VAL A 58 16.41 -22.74 10.73
N ARG A 59 17.41 -21.85 10.56
CA ARG A 59 17.31 -20.43 10.88
C ARG A 59 16.88 -19.66 9.64
N ILE A 60 15.72 -19.03 9.71
CA ILE A 60 15.21 -18.12 8.68
C ILE A 60 15.20 -16.71 9.27
N ASN A 61 15.54 -15.69 8.49
CA ASN A 61 15.41 -14.30 8.94
C ASN A 61 14.29 -13.62 8.14
N GLY A 62 13.20 -13.28 8.81
CA GLY A 62 12.10 -12.53 8.20
C GLY A 62 12.51 -11.07 8.00
N VAL A 63 12.54 -10.61 6.76
CA VAL A 63 12.72 -9.18 6.44
C VAL A 63 11.35 -8.56 6.27
N ARG A 64 11.12 -7.43 6.92
CA ARG A 64 9.88 -6.66 6.73
C ARG A 64 9.93 -6.01 5.35
N ASP A 65 8.98 -6.34 4.49
CA ASP A 65 8.86 -5.61 3.23
C ASP A 65 8.49 -4.16 3.52
N ARG A 66 9.08 -3.22 2.77
CA ARG A 66 8.82 -1.80 2.99
C ARG A 66 7.53 -1.43 2.28
N LEU A 67 6.62 -0.77 2.99
CA LEU A 67 5.40 -0.24 2.39
C LEU A 67 5.77 0.87 1.40
N ARG A 68 5.56 0.64 0.11
CA ARG A 68 5.83 1.61 -0.95
C ARG A 68 4.60 2.48 -1.14
N VAL A 69 4.73 3.76 -0.82
CA VAL A 69 3.63 4.73 -0.84
C VAL A 69 3.89 5.81 -1.87
N LEU A 70 2.92 6.03 -2.75
CA LEU A 70 2.89 7.16 -3.67
C LEU A 70 1.97 8.25 -3.11
N LEU A 71 2.52 9.39 -2.70
CA LEU A 71 1.74 10.57 -2.28
C LEU A 71 1.75 11.61 -3.40
N VAL A 72 0.57 11.99 -3.87
CA VAL A 72 0.38 13.06 -4.84
C VAL A 72 -0.49 14.15 -4.23
N SER A 73 0.08 15.34 -4.13
CA SER A 73 -0.56 16.50 -3.52
C SER A 73 -0.85 17.58 -4.57
N GLY A 74 -2.08 18.06 -4.63
CA GLY A 74 -2.49 19.08 -5.61
C GLY A 74 -2.06 20.50 -5.25
N THR A 75 -1.97 20.83 -3.96
CA THR A 75 -1.45 22.10 -3.46
C THR A 75 -0.65 21.90 -2.17
N PRO A 76 0.38 22.71 -1.91
CA PRO A 76 1.07 22.68 -0.62
C PRO A 76 0.08 23.00 0.51
N ASN A 77 -0.19 22.02 1.36
CA ASN A 77 -1.12 22.16 2.47
C ASN A 77 -0.50 21.67 3.79
N GLN A 78 -1.13 21.98 4.92
CA GLN A 78 -0.63 21.55 6.24
C GLN A 78 -0.72 20.03 6.44
N GLY A 79 -1.66 19.36 5.77
CA GLY A 79 -1.82 17.91 5.75
C GLY A 79 -0.62 17.20 5.13
N GLU A 80 -0.10 17.69 4.01
CA GLU A 80 1.10 17.18 3.34
C GLU A 80 2.29 17.13 4.31
N ARG A 81 2.46 18.18 5.13
CA ARG A 81 3.53 18.23 6.15
C ARG A 81 3.34 17.15 7.22
N VAL A 82 2.11 16.85 7.61
CA VAL A 82 1.78 15.80 8.58
C VAL A 82 2.07 14.43 7.98
N TRP A 83 1.58 14.12 6.78
CA TRP A 83 1.85 12.87 6.08
C TRP A 83 3.32 12.62 5.90
N ARG A 84 4.04 13.61 5.38
CA ARG A 84 5.47 13.50 5.15
C ARG A 84 6.23 13.25 6.45
N ARG A 85 5.83 13.88 7.56
CA ARG A 85 6.45 13.64 8.87
C ARG A 85 6.14 12.25 9.41
N LEU A 86 4.88 11.80 9.33
CA LEU A 86 4.47 10.49 9.82
C LEU A 86 5.10 9.36 9.01
N LEU A 87 5.00 9.44 7.68
CA LEU A 87 5.45 8.38 6.78
C LEU A 87 6.97 8.34 6.64
N LYS A 88 7.68 9.49 6.58
CA LYS A 88 9.15 9.46 6.53
C LYS A 88 9.80 9.11 7.87
N ALA A 89 9.09 9.24 8.98
CA ALA A 89 9.63 8.86 10.29
C ALA A 89 9.67 7.33 10.47
N ASP A 90 8.86 6.58 9.73
CA ASP A 90 8.87 5.11 9.78
C ASP A 90 9.88 4.53 8.77
N PRO A 91 10.95 3.85 9.22
CA PRO A 91 11.92 3.22 8.32
C PRO A 91 11.28 2.10 7.46
N SER A 92 10.12 1.58 7.86
CA SER A 92 9.36 0.56 7.13
C SER A 92 8.60 1.12 5.94
N VAL A 93 8.59 2.43 5.71
CA VAL A 93 7.88 3.08 4.61
C VAL A 93 8.89 3.64 3.61
N ASP A 94 8.64 3.38 2.33
CA ASP A 94 9.32 4.04 1.22
C ASP A 94 8.35 5.00 0.54
N LEU A 95 8.54 6.30 0.78
CA LEU A 95 7.62 7.35 0.34
C LEU A 95 8.15 8.06 -0.91
N VAL A 96 7.44 7.90 -2.02
CA VAL A 96 7.59 8.72 -3.21
C VAL A 96 6.53 9.83 -3.16
N HIS A 97 6.98 11.08 -3.11
CA HIS A 97 6.09 12.24 -2.94
C HIS A 97 6.25 13.26 -4.07
N PHE A 98 5.13 13.70 -4.62
CA PHE A 98 5.07 14.77 -5.61
C PHE A 98 4.01 15.80 -5.24
N THR A 99 4.36 17.08 -5.38
CA THR A 99 3.44 18.21 -5.25
C THR A 99 3.31 18.87 -6.61
N ILE A 100 2.09 19.04 -7.11
CA ILE A 100 1.85 19.78 -8.34
C ILE A 100 1.79 21.26 -7.99
N LEU A 101 2.71 22.04 -8.57
CA LEU A 101 2.93 23.43 -8.18
C LEU A 101 2.45 24.43 -9.25
N ARG A 102 1.16 24.45 -9.62
CA ARG A 102 0.51 25.68 -10.12
C ARG A 102 -1.01 25.55 -10.34
N PRO A 103 -1.79 26.61 -10.05
CA PRO A 103 -3.14 26.78 -10.57
C PRO A 103 -3.11 27.12 -12.08
N PRO A 104 -3.95 26.49 -12.94
CA PRO A 104 -4.06 26.80 -14.37
C PRO A 104 -4.54 28.21 -14.70
N ASP A 105 -5.10 28.92 -13.73
CA ASP A 105 -5.56 30.31 -13.83
C ASP A 105 -4.42 31.34 -13.96
N LYS A 106 -3.16 30.90 -13.82
CA LYS A 106 -1.96 31.62 -14.27
C LYS A 106 -1.36 30.94 -15.51
N ASP A 107 -2.17 30.86 -16.56
CA ASP A 107 -1.77 30.33 -17.86
C ASP A 107 -0.78 31.31 -18.53
N ASP A 108 0.51 31.02 -18.40
CA ASP A 108 1.58 31.70 -19.12
C ASP A 108 1.97 30.97 -20.41
N GLY A 109 1.14 30.02 -20.88
CA GLY A 109 1.41 29.21 -22.07
C GLY A 109 2.49 28.14 -21.86
N THR A 110 2.91 27.92 -20.61
CA THR A 110 3.92 26.93 -20.24
C THR A 110 3.33 25.52 -20.30
N PRO A 111 3.94 24.56 -21.02
CA PRO A 111 3.50 23.16 -21.02
C PRO A 111 3.37 22.59 -19.60
N LEU A 112 2.35 21.76 -19.35
CA LEU A 112 2.10 21.17 -18.01
C LEU A 112 3.31 20.41 -17.43
N SER A 113 4.15 19.82 -18.31
CA SER A 113 5.42 19.16 -17.94
C SER A 113 6.41 20.10 -17.26
N ASP A 114 6.30 21.39 -17.52
CA ASP A 114 7.25 22.44 -17.15
C ASP A 114 6.71 23.28 -15.97
N LEU A 115 5.52 22.94 -15.44
CA LEU A 115 4.92 23.57 -14.26
C LEU A 115 5.45 23.00 -12.93
N ALA A 116 6.10 21.84 -12.96
CA ALA A 116 6.76 21.23 -11.80
C ALA A 116 8.26 21.57 -11.80
N LEU A 117 8.85 21.78 -10.62
CA LEU A 117 10.30 22.07 -10.48
C LEU A 117 11.20 20.97 -11.08
N ILE A 118 10.64 19.77 -11.26
CA ILE A 118 11.18 18.59 -11.95
C ILE A 118 9.98 17.96 -12.68
N ALA A 119 10.11 17.60 -13.96
CA ALA A 119 9.02 17.01 -14.74
C ALA A 119 8.38 15.82 -14.00
N PHE A 120 7.06 15.84 -13.83
CA PHE A 120 6.34 14.77 -13.14
C PHE A 120 6.41 13.49 -13.99
N PRO A 121 6.99 12.37 -13.49
CA PRO A 121 7.15 11.15 -14.27
C PRO A 121 5.85 10.35 -14.29
N VAL A 122 4.79 10.97 -14.85
CA VAL A 122 3.40 10.49 -14.81
C VAL A 122 3.29 9.09 -15.39
N ARG A 123 4.00 8.86 -16.50
CA ARG A 123 4.00 7.59 -17.21
C ARG A 123 4.70 6.50 -16.41
N GLU A 124 5.87 6.78 -15.85
CA GLU A 124 6.57 5.81 -15.02
C GLU A 124 5.72 5.42 -13.81
N LEU A 125 5.12 6.40 -13.13
CA LEU A 125 4.37 6.16 -11.89
C LEU A 125 3.02 5.45 -12.13
N PHE A 126 2.21 5.95 -13.06
CA PHE A 126 0.82 5.51 -13.22
C PHE A 126 0.61 4.49 -14.33
N GLN A 127 1.63 4.20 -15.15
CA GLN A 127 1.54 3.16 -16.18
C GLN A 127 2.54 2.04 -15.94
N GLN A 128 3.81 2.35 -15.71
CA GLN A 128 4.87 1.32 -15.65
C GLN A 128 5.05 0.74 -14.25
N LYS A 129 4.95 1.57 -13.22
CA LYS A 129 5.29 1.23 -11.83
C LYS A 129 4.11 1.28 -10.87
N ILE A 130 2.88 1.43 -11.35
CA ILE A 130 1.72 1.57 -10.46
C ILE A 130 1.55 0.36 -9.52
N GLY A 131 1.78 -0.85 -10.03
CA GLY A 131 1.78 -2.08 -9.24
C GLY A 131 3.00 -2.27 -8.32
N GLN A 132 3.93 -1.32 -8.30
CA GLN A 132 5.03 -1.28 -7.33
C GLN A 132 4.65 -0.49 -6.07
N PHE A 133 3.48 0.14 -6.02
CA PHE A 133 3.01 0.81 -4.82
C PHE A 133 1.99 -0.06 -4.09
N ASP A 134 2.07 -0.10 -2.78
CA ASP A 134 1.09 -0.76 -1.92
C ASP A 134 -0.07 0.19 -1.57
N LEU A 135 0.20 1.50 -1.61
CA LEU A 135 -0.78 2.55 -1.33
C LEU A 135 -0.52 3.78 -2.21
N ILE A 136 -1.60 4.30 -2.80
CA ILE A 136 -1.65 5.62 -3.43
C ILE A 136 -2.42 6.55 -2.50
N ILE A 137 -1.85 7.73 -2.20
CA ILE A 137 -2.49 8.79 -1.43
C ILE A 137 -2.69 10.00 -2.33
N LEU A 138 -3.94 10.45 -2.46
CA LEU A 138 -4.30 11.69 -3.15
C LEU A 138 -4.73 12.73 -2.10
N ASP A 139 -3.95 13.79 -1.93
CA ASP A 139 -4.18 14.84 -0.93
C ASP A 139 -4.50 16.18 -1.61
N GLY A 140 -5.77 16.61 -1.52
CA GLY A 140 -6.23 17.84 -2.17
C GLY A 140 -5.96 17.84 -3.67
N PHE A 141 -6.06 16.67 -4.31
CA PHE A 141 -5.74 16.47 -5.71
C PHE A 141 -6.94 16.83 -6.58
N GLU A 142 -6.76 17.83 -7.43
CA GLU A 142 -7.75 18.25 -8.41
C GLU A 142 -7.26 17.92 -9.82
N ASN A 143 -8.01 17.12 -10.57
CA ASN A 143 -7.59 16.67 -11.90
C ASN A 143 -7.86 17.72 -12.99
N ARG A 144 -7.20 18.89 -12.91
CA ARG A 144 -7.30 19.97 -13.91
C ARG A 144 -6.52 19.65 -15.20
N ALA A 145 -6.90 18.56 -15.87
CA ALA A 145 -6.21 18.00 -17.05
C ALA A 145 -4.75 17.54 -16.78
N ILE A 146 -4.41 17.28 -15.51
CA ILE A 146 -3.06 16.86 -15.10
C ILE A 146 -2.83 15.38 -15.44
N LEU A 147 -3.81 14.54 -15.14
CA LEU A 147 -3.78 13.12 -15.47
C LEU A 147 -4.70 12.83 -16.66
N PRO A 148 -4.15 12.35 -17.78
CA PRO A 148 -4.93 11.71 -18.83
C PRO A 148 -5.86 10.64 -18.28
N ARG A 149 -7.04 10.49 -18.91
CA ARG A 149 -8.08 9.53 -18.50
C ARG A 149 -7.53 8.11 -18.32
N THR A 150 -6.64 7.66 -19.21
CA THR A 150 -6.02 6.32 -19.12
C THR A 150 -5.24 6.11 -17.83
N TYR A 151 -4.60 7.13 -17.26
CA TYR A 151 -3.90 6.97 -15.97
C TYR A 151 -4.88 6.88 -14.80
N LEU A 152 -6.03 7.55 -14.89
CA LEU A 152 -7.11 7.40 -13.90
C LEU A 152 -7.75 6.01 -13.97
N GLU A 153 -7.89 5.45 -15.17
CA GLU A 153 -8.30 4.04 -15.37
C GLU A 153 -7.31 3.10 -14.71
N ASN A 154 -6.01 3.30 -14.90
CA ASN A 154 -4.99 2.48 -14.25
C ASN A 154 -5.07 2.54 -12.72
N ILE A 155 -5.37 3.72 -12.13
CA ILE A 155 -5.58 3.84 -10.68
C ILE A 155 -6.81 3.03 -10.25
N ALA A 156 -7.92 3.13 -10.98
CA ALA A 156 -9.13 2.39 -10.68
C ALA A 156 -8.88 0.86 -10.75
N ASP A 157 -8.20 0.40 -11.79
CA ASP A 157 -7.86 -1.02 -11.98
C ASP A 157 -6.86 -1.52 -10.94
N TYR A 158 -5.89 -0.69 -10.55
CA TYR A 158 -4.98 -0.97 -9.44
C TYR A 158 -5.75 -1.23 -8.13
N VAL A 159 -6.72 -0.38 -7.79
CA VAL A 159 -7.55 -0.56 -6.59
C VAL A 159 -8.41 -1.82 -6.69
N ARG A 160 -9.04 -2.06 -7.85
CA ARG A 160 -9.81 -3.30 -8.10
C ARG A 160 -8.94 -4.55 -7.98
N GLY A 161 -7.66 -4.45 -8.33
CA GLY A 161 -6.65 -5.49 -8.18
C GLY A 161 -6.16 -5.72 -6.74
N GLY A 162 -6.66 -4.96 -5.76
CA GLY A 162 -6.28 -5.08 -4.35
C GLY A 162 -5.29 -4.01 -3.86
N GLY A 163 -4.94 -3.05 -4.71
CA GLY A 163 -4.12 -1.90 -4.32
C GLY A 163 -4.85 -0.94 -3.38
N GLY A 164 -4.10 -0.28 -2.49
CA GLY A 164 -4.66 0.68 -1.55
C GLY A 164 -4.84 2.07 -2.17
N LEU A 165 -6.00 2.70 -1.96
CA LEU A 165 -6.19 4.12 -2.25
C LEU A 165 -6.67 4.85 -0.98
N LEU A 166 -5.97 5.92 -0.62
CA LEU A 166 -6.41 6.89 0.37
C LEU A 166 -6.65 8.21 -0.32
N LEU A 167 -7.85 8.75 -0.14
CA LEU A 167 -8.23 10.03 -0.71
C LEU A 167 -8.57 11.00 0.41
N ILE A 168 -7.98 12.18 0.35
CA ILE A 168 -8.25 13.30 1.26
C ILE A 168 -8.87 14.39 0.40
N GLY A 169 -10.19 14.43 0.44
CA GLY A 169 -10.98 15.36 -0.34
C GLY A 169 -11.26 16.65 0.42
N GLY A 170 -11.46 17.71 -0.35
CA GLY A 170 -11.94 19.01 0.08
C GLY A 170 -12.95 19.60 -0.91
N PRO A 171 -13.07 20.94 -0.97
CA PRO A 171 -14.00 21.63 -1.86
C PRO A 171 -13.85 21.29 -3.36
N GLU A 172 -12.70 20.75 -3.77
CA GLU A 172 -12.44 20.31 -5.14
C GLU A 172 -13.36 19.17 -5.63
N PHE A 173 -14.13 18.54 -4.74
CA PHE A 173 -15.17 17.55 -5.07
C PHE A 173 -16.56 18.15 -5.36
N LEU A 174 -16.75 19.45 -5.11
CA LEU A 174 -18.07 20.09 -5.24
C LEU A 174 -18.39 20.51 -6.67
N GLY A 175 -17.37 20.63 -7.52
CA GLY A 175 -17.50 21.15 -8.87
C GLY A 175 -17.37 20.07 -9.95
N PRO A 176 -17.81 20.38 -11.18
CA PRO A 176 -17.66 19.49 -12.32
C PRO A 176 -16.17 19.28 -12.66
N GLY A 177 -15.82 18.08 -13.11
CA GLY A 177 -14.44 17.71 -13.43
C GLY A 177 -13.63 17.29 -12.21
N SER A 178 -14.30 17.06 -11.08
CA SER A 178 -13.71 16.46 -9.89
C SER A 178 -13.35 14.99 -10.13
N LEU A 179 -12.57 14.39 -9.23
CA LEU A 179 -12.18 12.97 -9.37
C LEU A 179 -13.38 12.01 -9.40
N GLN A 180 -14.50 12.37 -8.77
CA GLN A 180 -15.73 11.57 -8.82
C GLN A 180 -16.35 11.50 -10.22
N ASP A 181 -16.02 12.42 -11.13
CA ASP A 181 -16.47 12.45 -12.52
C ASP A 181 -15.53 11.66 -13.46
N THR A 182 -14.55 10.94 -12.90
CA THR A 182 -13.52 10.19 -13.62
C THR A 182 -13.64 8.70 -13.31
N PRO A 183 -12.88 7.81 -13.98
CA PRO A 183 -12.85 6.38 -13.65
C PRO A 183 -12.49 6.07 -12.19
N VAL A 184 -11.81 6.97 -11.48
CA VAL A 184 -11.57 6.85 -10.03
C VAL A 184 -12.87 6.93 -9.24
N GLY A 185 -13.86 7.70 -9.71
CA GLY A 185 -15.19 7.80 -9.11
C GLY A 185 -15.86 6.45 -8.91
N ASP A 186 -15.70 5.52 -9.86
CA ASP A 186 -16.30 4.18 -9.82
C ASP A 186 -15.83 3.31 -8.64
N ILE A 187 -14.67 3.65 -8.03
CA ILE A 187 -14.10 2.92 -6.89
C ILE A 187 -14.21 3.69 -5.58
N LEU A 188 -14.78 4.91 -5.59
CA LEU A 188 -14.96 5.69 -4.38
C LEU A 188 -16.11 5.10 -3.54
N PRO A 189 -15.94 5.03 -2.20
CA PRO A 189 -17.00 4.51 -1.33
C PRO A 189 -18.17 5.49 -1.13
N ALA A 190 -17.99 6.76 -1.53
CA ALA A 190 -19.00 7.81 -1.43
C ALA A 190 -18.73 8.90 -2.48
N HIS A 191 -19.80 9.60 -2.87
CA HIS A 191 -19.75 10.75 -3.77
C HIS A 191 -20.31 11.99 -3.05
N VAL A 192 -19.80 13.17 -3.42
CA VAL A 192 -20.24 14.44 -2.87
C VAL A 192 -21.22 15.09 -3.85
N PRO A 193 -22.45 15.45 -3.43
CA PRO A 193 -23.39 16.14 -4.30
C PRO A 193 -22.94 17.59 -4.54
N GLU A 194 -23.13 18.11 -5.75
CA GLU A 194 -22.82 19.50 -6.10
C GLU A 194 -23.60 20.49 -5.20
N ALA A 195 -24.90 20.25 -5.06
CA ALA A 195 -25.76 21.04 -4.19
C ALA A 195 -25.76 20.45 -2.76
N GLY A 196 -25.33 21.26 -1.79
CA GLY A 196 -25.35 20.87 -0.38
C GLY A 196 -24.26 19.88 0.04
N GLY A 197 -23.29 19.58 -0.83
CA GLY A 197 -22.12 18.76 -0.49
C GLY A 197 -21.12 19.43 0.46
N MET A 198 -21.27 20.74 0.69
CA MET A 198 -20.47 21.49 1.64
C MET A 198 -21.35 22.25 2.62
N VAL A 199 -20.98 22.17 3.89
CA VAL A 199 -21.59 22.94 4.97
C VAL A 199 -20.48 23.73 5.64
N GLU A 200 -20.54 25.05 5.48
CA GLU A 200 -19.62 25.97 6.15
C GLU A 200 -20.22 26.43 7.48
N GLN A 201 -19.66 25.95 8.59
CA GLN A 201 -20.10 26.31 9.93
C GLN A 201 -18.95 26.24 10.93
N ARG A 202 -19.12 26.89 12.09
CA ARG A 202 -18.17 26.73 13.19
C ARG A 202 -18.21 25.28 13.68
N PHE A 203 -17.06 24.61 13.60
CA PHE A 203 -16.90 23.24 14.09
C PHE A 203 -15.99 23.24 15.33
N ARG A 204 -16.43 22.57 16.40
CA ARG A 204 -15.59 22.28 17.57
C ARG A 204 -15.40 20.76 17.63
N PRO A 205 -14.20 20.24 17.35
CA PRO A 205 -13.97 18.81 17.39
C PRO A 205 -14.20 18.29 18.81
N ALA A 206 -14.91 17.17 18.91
CA ALA A 206 -15.08 16.41 20.13
C ALA A 206 -14.53 15.00 19.91
N LEU A 207 -13.91 14.43 20.93
CA LEU A 207 -13.40 13.07 20.84
C LEU A 207 -14.57 12.08 20.71
N THR A 208 -14.43 11.13 19.80
CA THR A 208 -15.38 10.01 19.70
C THR A 208 -15.21 9.09 20.91
N PRO A 209 -16.17 8.19 21.20
CA PRO A 209 -15.99 7.16 22.24
C PRO A 209 -14.77 6.25 22.00
N ALA A 210 -14.32 6.11 20.75
CA ALA A 210 -13.07 5.42 20.43
C ALA A 210 -11.86 6.31 20.75
N GLY A 211 -11.91 7.60 20.40
CA GLY A 211 -10.83 8.56 20.69
C GLY A 211 -10.58 8.81 22.17
N HIS A 212 -11.53 8.51 23.06
CA HIS A 212 -11.29 8.53 24.52
C HIS A 212 -10.56 7.29 25.04
N ARG A 213 -10.51 6.21 24.26
CA ARG A 213 -9.89 4.93 24.66
C ARG A 213 -8.45 4.78 24.18
N HIS A 214 -7.99 5.66 23.31
CA HIS A 214 -6.63 5.69 22.74
C HIS A 214 -5.90 6.94 23.22
#